data_AF-A0A973UX82-F1
#
_entry.id   AF-A0A973UX82-F1
#
_cell.length_a   1.000
_cell.length_b   1.000
_cell.length_c   1.000
_cell.angle_alpha   90.00
_cell.angle_beta   90.00
_cell.angle_gamma   90.00
#
_symmetry.space_group_name_H-M   'P 1'
#
loop_
_entity.id
_entity.type
_entity.pdbx_description
1 polymer ?
#
loop_
_entity_poly.entity_id
_entity_poly.type
_entity_poly.pdbx_seq_one_letter_code
_entity_poly.pdbx_strand_id
1 'polypeptide(L)'
;MGRHSSTPADELLVDWRSDRLGSARRGENPMLMAKVPSGYIVFGDTQQLPGYCVLLSDVDDADHLTDLDGAQRTQFLADMALLGDAVFAVCGGRDPAFRRLNYEILGNSLHHLHAHVHARYAWEPAEFRKGPVWRYAYEDRFAEQHDPLKSPEAEELDELKLAITAEIERLIKKAYG
;
A
#
# COMPACT_ATOMS: atom_id res chain seq x y z
N MET A 1 -23.99 46.73 -5.20
CA MET A 1 -24.09 45.31 -4.85
C MET A 1 -23.18 44.54 -5.79
N GLY A 2 -22.13 43.93 -5.26
CA GLY A 2 -21.16 43.16 -6.03
C GLY A 2 -20.13 42.62 -5.04
N ARG A 3 -20.55 41.63 -4.24
CA ARG A 3 -19.62 40.89 -3.37
C ARG A 3 -18.85 39.94 -4.27
N HIS A 4 -17.60 40.26 -4.55
CA HIS A 4 -16.62 39.26 -4.95
C HIS A 4 -16.40 38.35 -3.75
N SER A 5 -17.12 37.23 -3.76
CA SER A 5 -16.89 36.08 -2.90
C SER A 5 -15.64 35.38 -3.42
N SER A 6 -14.48 35.71 -2.87
CA SER A 6 -13.30 34.85 -2.93
C SER A 6 -13.60 33.59 -2.12
N THR A 7 -13.87 32.48 -2.80
CA THR A 7 -14.02 31.17 -2.16
C THR A 7 -12.67 30.77 -1.55
N PRO A 8 -12.61 30.34 -0.27
CA PRO A 8 -11.36 29.92 0.37
C PRO A 8 -11.01 28.45 0.04
N ALA A 9 -11.21 28.02 -1.21
CA ALA A 9 -11.02 26.62 -1.63
C ALA A 9 -9.67 26.38 -2.34
N ASP A 10 -8.69 27.24 -2.04
CA ASP A 10 -7.29 27.06 -2.42
C ASP A 10 -6.46 26.90 -1.14
N GLU A 11 -7.03 26.20 -0.14
CA GLU A 11 -6.21 25.52 0.87
C GLU A 11 -5.24 24.66 0.09
N LEU A 12 -3.95 24.97 0.23
CA LEU A 12 -2.84 24.18 -0.30
C LEU A 12 -3.11 22.71 0.02
N LEU A 13 -3.69 21.97 -0.93
CA LEU A 13 -3.90 20.53 -0.82
C LEU A 13 -2.50 19.95 -0.76
N VAL A 14 -2.03 19.75 0.47
CA VAL A 14 -0.80 19.03 0.76
C VAL A 14 -0.96 17.68 0.08
N ASP A 15 -0.11 17.40 -0.92
CA ASP A 15 -0.12 16.12 -1.60
C ASP A 15 -0.06 15.04 -0.51
N TRP A 16 -1.06 14.16 -0.46
CA TRP A 16 -1.19 13.09 0.53
C TRP A 16 0.08 12.23 0.60
N ARG A 17 0.88 12.22 -0.48
CA ARG A 17 2.19 11.55 -0.52
C ARG A 17 3.22 12.12 0.45
N SER A 18 3.11 13.40 0.80
CA SER A 18 3.99 14.06 1.77
C SER A 18 3.63 13.79 3.23
N ASP A 19 2.39 13.35 3.50
CA ASP A 19 1.90 12.94 4.83
C ASP A 19 1.02 11.69 4.69
N ARG A 20 1.65 10.54 4.41
CA ARG A 20 0.94 9.30 4.08
C ARG A 20 0.12 8.76 5.24
N LEU A 21 0.68 8.80 6.45
CA LEU A 21 0.03 8.32 7.65
C LEU A 21 -1.07 9.28 8.11
N GLY A 22 -0.80 10.59 8.16
CA GLY A 22 -1.80 11.56 8.56
C GLY A 22 -2.97 11.62 7.57
N SER A 23 -2.71 11.60 6.26
CA SER A 23 -3.79 11.51 5.26
C SER A 23 -4.58 10.19 5.35
N ALA A 24 -3.93 9.07 5.69
CA ALA A 24 -4.63 7.81 5.96
C ALA A 24 -5.52 7.90 7.22
N ARG A 25 -5.03 8.51 8.30
CA ARG A 25 -5.81 8.75 9.54
C ARG A 25 -7.03 9.63 9.31
N ARG A 26 -6.89 10.64 8.44
CA ARG A 26 -7.98 11.56 8.07
C ARG A 26 -8.93 10.99 7.01
N GLY A 27 -8.59 9.85 6.40
CA GLY A 27 -9.36 9.25 5.31
C GLY A 27 -9.25 10.00 3.97
N GLU A 28 -8.23 10.84 3.83
CA GLU A 28 -7.98 11.68 2.64
C GLU A 28 -7.05 10.99 1.63
N ASN A 29 -6.32 9.96 2.06
CA ASN A 29 -5.40 9.22 1.21
C ASN A 29 -6.19 8.36 0.20
N PRO A 30 -6.12 8.63 -1.12
CA PRO A 30 -6.88 7.88 -2.13
C PRO A 30 -6.46 6.41 -2.25
N MET A 31 -5.28 6.06 -1.73
CA MET A 31 -4.79 4.69 -1.68
C MET A 31 -5.23 3.95 -0.43
N LEU A 32 -5.90 4.59 0.54
CA LEU A 32 -6.37 3.93 1.75
C LEU A 32 -7.36 2.80 1.42
N MET A 33 -7.11 1.62 1.98
CA MET A 33 -7.92 0.43 1.76
C MET A 33 -8.66 0.01 3.04
N ALA A 34 -7.95 -0.09 4.16
CA ALA A 34 -8.54 -0.56 5.42
C ALA A 34 -7.76 -0.07 6.65
N LYS A 35 -8.45 0.01 7.79
CA LYS A 35 -7.83 0.08 9.12
C LYS A 35 -7.73 -1.33 9.69
N VAL A 36 -6.57 -1.67 10.23
CA VAL A 36 -6.31 -2.89 11.02
C VAL A 36 -5.86 -2.49 12.43
N PRO A 37 -5.83 -3.41 13.42
CA PRO A 37 -5.43 -3.07 14.78
C PRO A 37 -4.08 -2.35 14.87
N SER A 38 -3.06 -2.81 14.12
CA SER A 38 -1.72 -2.21 14.16
C SER A 38 -1.52 -0.96 13.29
N GLY A 39 -2.47 -0.61 12.40
CA GLY A 39 -2.11 0.27 11.29
C GLY A 39 -3.18 0.56 10.25
N TYR A 40 -2.73 1.11 9.13
CA TYR A 40 -3.51 1.41 7.94
C TYR A 40 -2.92 0.67 6.75
N ILE A 41 -3.76 0.01 5.97
CA ILE A 41 -3.35 -0.64 4.73
C ILE A 41 -3.65 0.32 3.58
N VAL A 42 -2.65 0.55 2.74
CA VAL A 42 -2.75 1.37 1.54
C VAL A 42 -2.29 0.59 0.31
N PHE A 43 -2.84 0.95 -0.84
CA PHE A 43 -2.35 0.52 -2.15
C PHE A 43 -1.04 1.24 -2.46
N GLY A 44 -0.08 0.54 -3.06
CA GLY A 44 1.23 1.11 -3.37
C GLY A 44 1.14 2.23 -4.40
N ASP A 45 1.98 3.27 -4.24
CA ASP A 45 2.06 4.44 -5.14
C ASP A 45 2.41 4.12 -6.60
N THR A 46 2.89 2.90 -6.85
CA THR A 46 3.16 2.33 -8.17
C THR A 46 2.61 0.92 -8.21
N GLN A 47 2.18 0.50 -9.39
CA GLN A 47 1.71 -0.85 -9.67
C GLN A 47 2.50 -1.51 -10.81
N GLN A 48 3.82 -1.22 -10.91
CA GLN A 48 4.70 -1.91 -11.85
C GLN A 48 4.59 -3.44 -11.70
N LEU A 49 4.52 -3.89 -10.44
CA LEU A 49 4.04 -5.23 -10.09
C LEU A 49 2.65 -5.05 -9.44
N PRO A 50 1.56 -5.32 -10.18
CA PRO A 50 0.21 -5.10 -9.68
C PRO A 50 -0.06 -5.84 -8.37
N GLY A 51 -0.83 -5.24 -7.46
CA GLY A 51 -1.10 -5.81 -6.14
C GLY A 51 -0.05 -5.47 -5.09
N TYR A 52 0.85 -4.51 -5.36
CA TYR A 52 1.73 -3.96 -4.34
C TYR A 52 0.92 -3.16 -3.31
N CYS A 53 1.02 -3.55 -2.04
CA CYS A 53 0.37 -2.90 -0.91
C CYS A 53 1.38 -2.57 0.20
N VAL A 54 1.02 -1.64 1.07
CA VAL A 54 1.82 -1.23 2.23
C VAL A 54 0.95 -1.20 3.48
N LEU A 55 1.45 -1.78 4.57
CA LEU A 55 0.91 -1.58 5.92
C LEU A 55 1.73 -0.49 6.61
N LEU A 56 1.08 0.62 6.96
CA LEU A 56 1.63 1.72 7.74
C LEU A 56 1.30 1.49 9.22
N SER A 57 2.29 1.48 10.11
CA SER A 57 2.04 1.42 11.55
C SER A 57 1.28 2.66 12.00
N ASP A 58 0.37 2.51 12.97
CA ASP A 58 -0.36 3.63 13.59
C ASP A 58 0.25 4.05 14.94
N VAL A 59 1.49 3.63 15.22
CA VAL A 59 2.28 4.07 16.39
C VAL A 59 3.20 5.21 15.95
N ASP A 60 2.99 6.42 16.49
CA ASP A 60 3.65 7.66 16.04
C ASP A 60 5.19 7.61 16.10
N ASP A 61 5.74 7.09 17.19
CA ASP A 61 7.19 7.09 17.44
C ASP A 61 7.87 5.77 17.05
N ALA A 62 7.24 4.95 16.21
CA ALA A 62 7.80 3.69 15.75
C ALA A 62 8.43 3.86 14.37
N ASP A 63 9.77 3.92 14.30
CA ASP A 63 10.53 3.93 13.05
C ASP A 63 10.83 2.50 12.57
N HIS A 64 10.97 1.58 13.52
CA HIS A 64 11.42 0.20 13.29
C HIS A 64 10.60 -0.79 14.14
N LEU A 65 10.61 -2.07 13.75
CA LEU A 65 9.92 -3.15 14.49
C LEU A 65 10.34 -3.24 15.96
N THR A 66 11.57 -2.83 16.28
CA THR A 66 12.14 -2.88 17.62
C THR A 66 11.54 -1.85 18.57
N ASP A 67 10.94 -0.80 18.04
CA ASP A 67 10.33 0.28 18.83
C ASP A 67 8.95 -0.15 19.36
N LEU A 68 8.34 -1.13 18.71
CA LEU A 68 7.11 -1.78 19.19
C LEU A 68 7.40 -2.73 20.36
N ASP A 69 6.53 -2.70 21.36
CA ASP A 69 6.51 -3.70 22.42
C ASP A 69 6.14 -5.10 21.88
N GLY A 70 6.23 -6.14 22.71
CA GLY A 70 6.00 -7.52 22.28
C GLY A 70 4.60 -7.76 21.70
N ALA A 71 3.57 -7.13 22.26
CA ALA A 71 2.20 -7.29 21.80
C ALA A 71 1.96 -6.52 20.51
N GLN A 72 2.39 -5.26 20.45
CA GLN A 72 2.32 -4.40 19.26
C GLN A 72 3.07 -5.03 18.08
N ARG A 73 4.29 -5.54 18.31
CA ARG A 73 5.09 -6.19 17.28
C ARG A 73 4.42 -7.44 16.73
N THR A 74 3.84 -8.26 17.62
CA THR A 74 3.10 -9.46 17.22
C THR A 74 1.89 -9.07 16.37
N GLN A 75 1.15 -8.05 16.79
CA GLN A 75 -0.03 -7.55 16.08
C GLN A 75 0.35 -7.00 14.69
N PHE A 76 1.42 -6.21 14.58
CA PHE A 76 1.89 -5.67 13.30
C PHE A 76 2.29 -6.77 12.31
N LEU A 77 3.02 -7.79 12.78
CA LEU A 77 3.41 -8.93 11.94
C LEU A 77 2.20 -9.80 11.55
N ALA A 78 1.20 -9.95 12.43
CA ALA A 78 -0.04 -10.66 12.13
C ALA A 78 -0.89 -9.91 11.09
N ASP A 79 -1.02 -8.59 11.22
CA ASP A 79 -1.73 -7.76 10.23
C ASP A 79 -1.00 -7.71 8.88
N MET A 80 0.34 -7.70 8.88
CA MET A 80 1.13 -7.83 7.65
C MET A 80 0.89 -9.19 6.97
N ALA A 81 0.80 -10.27 7.74
CA ALA A 81 0.48 -11.60 7.21
C ALA A 81 -0.95 -11.65 6.64
N LEU A 82 -1.93 -11.02 7.32
CA LEU A 82 -3.30 -10.90 6.83
C LEU A 82 -3.37 -10.15 5.49
N LEU A 83 -2.63 -9.03 5.37
CA LEU A 83 -2.49 -8.32 4.10
C LEU A 83 -1.89 -9.24 3.02
N GLY A 84 -0.87 -10.00 3.39
CA GLY A 84 -0.28 -11.03 2.54
C GLY A 84 -1.30 -12.05 2.02
N ASP A 85 -2.12 -12.61 2.89
CA ASP A 85 -3.16 -13.57 2.52
C ASP A 85 -4.15 -12.97 1.51
N ALA A 86 -4.56 -11.71 1.72
CA ALA A 86 -5.47 -11.02 0.81
C ALA A 86 -4.85 -10.81 -0.58
N VAL A 87 -3.62 -10.29 -0.64
CA VAL A 87 -2.91 -10.06 -1.90
C VAL A 87 -2.66 -11.38 -2.62
N PHE A 88 -2.27 -12.43 -1.90
CA PHE A 88 -2.06 -13.76 -2.47
C PHE A 88 -3.34 -14.30 -3.10
N ALA A 89 -4.46 -14.26 -2.39
CA ALA A 89 -5.74 -14.78 -2.86
C ALA A 89 -6.23 -14.03 -4.12
N VAL A 90 -6.20 -12.70 -4.10
CA VAL A 90 -6.73 -11.89 -5.20
C VAL A 90 -5.80 -11.92 -6.42
N CYS A 91 -4.49 -11.70 -6.23
CA CYS A 91 -3.56 -11.68 -7.36
C CYS A 91 -3.39 -13.07 -7.98
N GLY A 92 -3.33 -14.13 -7.16
CA GLY A 92 -3.26 -15.51 -7.63
C GLY A 92 -4.53 -15.99 -8.34
N GLY A 93 -5.70 -15.43 -7.99
CA GLY A 93 -6.95 -15.69 -8.70
C GLY A 93 -7.11 -14.92 -10.00
N ARG A 94 -6.45 -13.76 -10.14
CA ARG A 94 -6.58 -12.87 -11.31
C ARG A 94 -5.55 -13.11 -12.39
N ASP A 95 -4.31 -13.43 -12.03
CA ASP A 95 -3.22 -13.60 -13.00
C ASP A 95 -2.57 -14.99 -12.83
N PRO A 96 -2.67 -15.89 -13.83
CA PRO A 96 -2.02 -17.20 -13.78
C PRO A 96 -0.48 -17.14 -13.75
N ALA A 97 0.12 -15.99 -14.05
CA ALA A 97 1.55 -15.75 -13.92
C ALA A 97 1.99 -15.41 -12.49
N PHE A 98 1.06 -15.20 -11.54
CA PHE A 98 1.39 -14.98 -10.14
C PHE A 98 2.22 -16.15 -9.58
N ARG A 99 3.29 -15.82 -8.84
CA ARG A 99 4.24 -16.82 -8.33
C ARG A 99 4.27 -16.92 -6.82
N ARG A 100 4.39 -15.77 -6.16
CA ARG A 100 4.67 -15.65 -4.72
C ARG A 100 4.52 -14.20 -4.26
N LEU A 101 4.68 -14.00 -2.96
CA LEU A 101 4.87 -12.69 -2.34
C LEU A 101 6.30 -12.47 -1.88
N ASN A 102 6.69 -11.20 -1.78
CA ASN A 102 7.80 -10.71 -0.97
C ASN A 102 7.27 -9.79 0.12
N TYR A 103 7.84 -9.92 1.32
CA TYR A 103 7.53 -9.09 2.48
C TYR A 103 8.80 -8.35 2.87
N GLU A 104 8.73 -7.04 2.95
CA GLU A 104 9.90 -6.20 3.19
C GLU A 104 9.57 -5.14 4.23
N ILE A 105 10.39 -5.04 5.27
CA ILE A 105 10.37 -3.96 6.25
C ILE A 105 11.76 -3.34 6.19
N LEU A 106 11.84 -2.10 5.72
CA LEU A 106 13.10 -1.44 5.39
C LEU A 106 13.32 -0.18 6.25
N GLY A 107 12.66 0.93 5.90
CA GLY A 107 12.74 2.19 6.66
C GLY A 107 13.88 3.14 6.30
N ASN A 108 14.71 2.84 5.29
CA ASN A 108 15.87 3.70 4.95
C ASN A 108 15.49 5.09 4.39
N SER A 109 14.38 5.19 3.66
CA SER A 109 13.98 6.44 2.98
C SER A 109 12.88 7.21 3.70
N LEU A 110 12.03 6.51 4.46
CA LEU A 110 10.94 7.07 5.25
C LEU A 110 11.07 6.50 6.66
N HIS A 111 11.37 7.38 7.61
CA HIS A 111 11.47 7.08 9.03
C HIS A 111 10.07 7.03 9.62
N HIS A 112 9.45 5.85 9.51
CA HIS A 112 8.20 5.45 10.13
C HIS A 112 8.01 3.97 9.82
N LEU A 113 7.57 3.14 10.76
CA LEU A 113 7.44 1.70 10.54
C LEU A 113 6.37 1.40 9.49
N HIS A 114 6.79 0.76 8.40
CA HIS A 114 5.90 0.26 7.35
C HIS A 114 6.41 -1.06 6.77
N ALA A 115 5.46 -1.88 6.33
CA ALA A 115 5.73 -3.16 5.69
C ALA A 115 5.20 -3.17 4.26
N HIS A 116 6.03 -3.61 3.32
CA HIS A 116 5.70 -3.77 1.92
C HIS A 116 5.29 -5.22 1.64
N VAL A 117 4.22 -5.39 0.88
CA VAL A 117 3.79 -6.69 0.34
C VAL A 117 3.78 -6.59 -1.17
N HIS A 118 4.72 -7.27 -1.82
CA HIS A 118 4.89 -7.27 -3.27
C HIS A 118 4.45 -8.60 -3.87
N ALA A 119 3.46 -8.57 -4.77
CA ALA A 119 3.18 -9.68 -5.67
C ALA A 119 4.29 -9.84 -6.71
N ARG A 120 4.68 -11.09 -6.98
CA ARG A 120 5.75 -11.44 -7.92
C ARG A 120 5.21 -12.34 -9.03
N TYR A 121 5.70 -12.15 -10.24
CA TYR A 121 5.10 -12.71 -11.45
C TYR A 121 6.11 -13.41 -12.36
N ALA A 122 5.63 -14.34 -13.19
CA ALA A 122 6.46 -15.12 -14.11
C ALA A 122 6.88 -14.34 -15.35
N TRP A 123 6.13 -13.30 -15.71
CA TRP A 123 6.45 -12.40 -16.81
C TRP A 123 7.57 -11.40 -16.47
N GLU A 124 7.95 -11.26 -15.20
CA GLU A 124 9.08 -10.44 -14.79
C GLU A 124 10.38 -10.87 -15.51
N PRO A 125 11.24 -9.92 -15.94
CA PRO A 125 12.54 -10.25 -16.50
C PRO A 125 13.38 -11.13 -15.56
N ALA A 126 14.11 -12.08 -16.13
CA ALA A 126 14.78 -13.14 -15.37
C ALA A 126 15.78 -12.62 -14.34
N GLU A 127 16.45 -11.52 -14.65
CA GLU A 127 17.43 -10.82 -13.83
C GLU A 127 16.83 -10.18 -12.56
N PHE A 128 15.56 -9.79 -12.59
CA PHE A 128 14.87 -9.16 -11.45
C PHE A 128 14.08 -10.16 -10.61
N ARG A 129 13.64 -11.29 -11.19
CA ARG A 129 12.86 -12.33 -10.48
C ARG A 129 13.48 -12.90 -9.21
N LYS A 130 14.81 -12.87 -9.10
CA LYS A 130 15.56 -13.41 -7.95
C LYS A 130 15.99 -12.34 -6.94
N GLY A 131 15.81 -11.07 -7.28
CA GLY A 131 16.17 -9.95 -6.43
C GLY A 131 14.96 -9.23 -5.85
N PRO A 132 15.19 -8.27 -4.95
CA PRO A 132 14.15 -7.38 -4.47
C PRO A 132 13.70 -6.41 -5.56
N VAL A 133 12.51 -5.83 -5.39
CA VAL A 133 11.86 -4.96 -6.38
C VAL A 133 12.66 -3.67 -6.63
N TRP A 134 13.44 -3.17 -5.68
CA TRP A 134 14.27 -1.97 -5.91
C TRP A 134 15.48 -2.17 -6.83
N ARG A 135 15.66 -3.35 -7.45
CA ARG A 135 16.63 -3.52 -8.55
C ARG A 135 16.11 -3.01 -9.89
N TYR A 136 14.79 -2.90 -10.07
CA TYR A 136 14.23 -2.15 -11.19
C TYR A 136 14.62 -0.68 -11.04
N ALA A 137 14.90 0.00 -12.16
CA ALA A 137 15.24 1.42 -12.12
C ALA A 137 14.09 2.23 -11.51
N TYR A 138 14.41 3.32 -10.81
CA TYR A 138 13.39 4.13 -10.16
C TYR A 138 12.39 4.68 -11.19
N GLU A 139 12.91 5.14 -12.33
CA GLU A 139 12.16 5.69 -13.46
C GLU A 139 11.20 4.65 -14.05
N ASP A 140 11.63 3.38 -14.11
CA ASP A 140 10.79 2.28 -14.59
C ASP A 140 9.70 1.95 -13.58
N ARG A 141 10.02 1.93 -12.28
CA ARG A 141 9.04 1.62 -11.23
C ARG A 141 7.96 2.71 -11.15
N PHE A 142 8.33 3.97 -11.29
CA PHE A 142 7.45 5.12 -11.12
C PHE A 142 7.03 5.77 -12.44
N ALA A 143 7.18 5.06 -13.57
CA ALA A 143 6.65 5.50 -14.85
C ALA A 143 5.12 5.68 -14.76
N GLU A 144 4.58 6.66 -15.49
CA GLU A 144 3.15 7.03 -15.45
C GLU A 144 2.21 5.86 -15.77
N GLN A 145 2.63 4.93 -16.65
CA GLN A 145 1.93 3.69 -16.97
C GLN A 145 1.73 2.74 -15.76
N HIS A 146 2.38 3.01 -14.64
CA HIS A 146 2.26 2.25 -13.40
C HIS A 146 1.64 3.09 -12.27
N ASP A 147 1.27 4.35 -12.51
CA ASP A 147 0.62 5.20 -11.52
C ASP A 147 -0.85 4.77 -11.37
N PRO A 148 -1.29 4.35 -10.17
CA PRO A 148 -2.65 3.83 -9.95
C PRO A 148 -3.77 4.86 -10.16
N LEU A 149 -3.44 6.15 -10.31
CA LEU A 149 -4.41 7.22 -10.51
C LEU A 149 -4.36 7.84 -11.91
N LYS A 150 -3.27 7.63 -12.66
CA LYS A 150 -3.00 8.35 -13.92
C LYS A 150 -2.73 7.44 -15.11
N SER A 151 -2.35 6.18 -14.88
CA SER A 151 -2.05 5.25 -15.96
C SER A 151 -3.27 5.05 -16.87
N PRO A 152 -3.08 4.68 -18.14
CA PRO A 152 -4.18 4.20 -18.99
C PRO A 152 -4.98 3.06 -18.35
N GLU A 153 -4.33 2.25 -17.51
CA GLU A 153 -4.92 1.11 -16.80
C GLU A 153 -5.47 1.47 -15.39
N ALA A 154 -5.69 2.75 -15.09
CA ALA A 154 -6.08 3.18 -13.74
C ALA A 154 -7.42 2.59 -13.30
N GLU A 155 -8.36 2.36 -14.23
CA GLU A 155 -9.64 1.71 -13.93
C GLU A 155 -9.43 0.26 -13.50
N GLU A 156 -8.63 -0.52 -14.23
CA GLU A 156 -8.29 -1.90 -13.86
C GLU A 156 -7.52 -1.99 -12.54
N LEU A 157 -6.64 -1.01 -12.27
CA LEU A 157 -5.92 -0.93 -11.00
C LEU A 157 -6.85 -0.57 -9.83
N ASP A 158 -7.87 0.27 -10.04
CA ASP A 158 -8.88 0.55 -9.03
C ASP A 158 -9.73 -0.70 -8.74
N GLU A 159 -10.12 -1.46 -9.77
CA GLU A 159 -10.80 -2.76 -9.57
C GLU A 159 -9.95 -3.76 -8.79
N LEU A 160 -8.63 -3.81 -9.06
CA LEU A 160 -7.70 -4.63 -8.31
C LEU A 160 -7.63 -4.18 -6.85
N LYS A 161 -7.48 -2.88 -6.60
CA LYS A 161 -7.49 -2.29 -5.26
C LYS A 161 -8.78 -2.65 -4.52
N LEU A 162 -9.94 -2.46 -5.13
CA LEU A 162 -11.24 -2.79 -4.54
C LEU A 162 -11.37 -4.28 -4.19
N ALA A 163 -10.89 -5.17 -5.06
CA ALA A 163 -10.92 -6.60 -4.79
C ALA A 163 -10.01 -7.01 -3.64
N ILE A 164 -8.80 -6.44 -3.54
CA ILE A 164 -7.90 -6.67 -2.40
C ILE A 164 -8.53 -6.09 -1.13
N THR A 165 -9.12 -4.89 -1.18
CA THR A 165 -9.83 -4.29 -0.05
C THR A 165 -10.95 -5.19 0.46
N ALA A 166 -11.81 -5.71 -0.43
CA ALA A 166 -12.89 -6.60 -0.04
C ALA A 166 -12.38 -7.89 0.64
N GLU A 167 -11.26 -8.44 0.16
CA GLU A 167 -10.66 -9.63 0.77
C GLU A 167 -10.01 -9.32 2.13
N ILE A 168 -9.35 -8.17 2.27
CA ILE A 168 -8.85 -7.67 3.57
C ILE A 168 -10.01 -7.56 4.57
N GLU A 169 -11.11 -6.91 4.21
CA GLU A 169 -12.27 -6.75 5.09
C GLU A 169 -12.88 -8.09 5.49
N ARG A 170 -12.94 -9.06 4.57
CA ARG A 170 -13.41 -10.41 4.86
C ARG A 170 -12.49 -11.12 5.87
N LEU A 171 -11.18 -10.98 5.73
CA LEU A 171 -10.20 -11.57 6.63
C LEU A 171 -10.18 -10.87 8.00
N ILE A 172 -10.31 -9.55 8.05
CA ILE A 172 -10.48 -8.77 9.28
C ILE A 172 -11.67 -9.28 10.09
N LYS A 173 -12.85 -9.41 9.44
CA LYS A 173 -14.06 -9.95 10.10
C LYS A 173 -13.86 -11.35 10.66
N LYS A 174 -13.06 -12.19 9.98
CA LYS A 174 -12.75 -13.54 10.44
C LYS A 174 -11.75 -13.57 11.60
N ALA A 175 -10.78 -12.68 11.60
CA ALA A 175 -9.69 -12.66 12.58
C ALA A 175 -10.05 -11.91 13.87
N TYR A 176 -10.86 -10.84 13.76
CA TYR A 176 -11.12 -9.88 14.82
C TYR A 176 -12.61 -9.66 15.14
N GLY A 177 -13.51 -10.32 14.41
CA GLY A 177 -14.97 -10.21 14.55
C GLY A 177 -15.63 -11.32 15.35
#